data_AF-A0A0N4VG87-F1
#
_entry.id   AF-A0A0N4VG87-F1
#
_cell.length_a   1.000
_cell.length_b   1.000
_cell.length_c   1.000
_cell.angle_alpha   90.00
_cell.angle_beta   90.00
_cell.angle_gamma   90.00
#
_symmetry.space_group_name_H-M   'P 1'
#
loop_
_entity.id
_entity.type
_entity.pdbx_description
1 polymer ?
#
loop_
_entity_poly.entity_id
_entity_poly.type
_entity_poly.pdbx_seq_one_letter_code
_entity_poly.pdbx_strand_id
1 'polypeptide(L)'
;MPSAKVADGSCSSLPSLQKCTSLNGCLNLEKTEEERQKELEVYKELKRRKNELEEKLLAKLEELREVCIKEAEITGELPKEIYKTLMPGEVEPKVKRRVGTAFTFSEEVFKKPNDKVAMLETDVELHRKIVAAAERLAKDKTTNKSVRKKRQKDLIAATQKLRGLELGLSKLRLSASKPDISSSVDGSNGGCQYENIGYKSCASYKSTYRQTNFPTLNVSLSNSFAISKT
;
A
#
# COMPACT_ATOMS: atom_id res chain seq x y z
N MET A 1 6.00 -20.47 -47.88
CA MET A 1 6.60 -19.13 -47.69
C MET A 1 8.10 -19.29 -47.94
N PRO A 2 8.71 -18.57 -48.90
CA PRO A 2 10.11 -18.79 -49.26
C PRO A 2 11.06 -18.09 -48.29
N SER A 3 12.09 -18.80 -47.85
CA SER A 3 13.21 -18.30 -47.05
C SER A 3 14.07 -17.31 -47.83
N ALA A 4 14.42 -16.19 -47.19
CA ALA A 4 15.34 -15.19 -47.74
C ALA A 4 16.77 -15.78 -47.85
N LYS A 5 17.35 -15.69 -49.05
CA LYS A 5 18.78 -15.92 -49.30
C LYS A 5 19.57 -14.71 -48.78
N VAL A 6 20.50 -14.94 -47.86
CA VAL A 6 21.55 -13.97 -47.54
C VAL A 6 22.63 -14.06 -48.61
N ALA A 7 23.08 -12.90 -49.10
CA ALA A 7 24.11 -12.77 -50.11
C ALA A 7 25.48 -12.66 -49.44
N ASP A 8 26.41 -13.52 -49.83
CA ASP A 8 27.81 -13.47 -49.41
C ASP A 8 28.52 -12.39 -50.22
N GLY A 9 28.48 -11.16 -49.70
CA GLY A 9 29.14 -9.99 -50.29
C GLY A 9 30.64 -10.02 -50.05
N SER A 10 31.36 -10.79 -50.88
CA SER A 10 32.80 -10.66 -51.09
C SER A 10 33.12 -9.27 -51.65
N CYS A 11 33.73 -8.39 -50.85
CA CYS A 11 34.29 -7.13 -51.35
C CYS A 11 35.78 -7.31 -51.68
N SER A 12 36.03 -7.82 -52.88
CA SER A 12 37.32 -7.77 -53.54
C SER A 12 37.60 -6.34 -54.02
N SER A 13 38.44 -5.59 -53.30
CA SER A 13 39.43 -4.63 -53.86
C SER A 13 39.95 -3.66 -52.78
N LEU A 14 41.05 -4.04 -52.12
CA LEU A 14 41.92 -3.07 -51.46
C LEU A 14 42.78 -2.39 -52.55
N PRO A 15 42.89 -1.07 -52.61
CA PRO A 15 43.85 -0.43 -53.51
C PRO A 15 45.27 -0.75 -53.05
N SER A 16 46.06 -1.30 -53.98
CA SER A 16 47.49 -1.53 -53.87
C SER A 16 48.21 -0.26 -53.42
N LEU A 17 48.97 -0.35 -52.33
CA LEU A 17 49.86 0.69 -51.84
C LEU A 17 51.01 0.88 -52.84
N GLN A 18 50.79 1.75 -53.83
CA GLN A 18 51.80 2.15 -54.79
C GLN A 18 52.81 3.06 -54.07
N LYS A 19 53.99 2.50 -53.81
CA LYS A 19 55.13 3.19 -53.20
C LYS A 19 55.66 4.25 -54.18
N CYS A 20 55.12 5.47 -54.10
CA CYS A 20 55.68 6.62 -54.80
C CYS A 20 56.86 7.18 -54.00
N THR A 21 58.07 6.81 -54.43
CA THR A 21 59.29 7.54 -54.08
C THR A 21 59.36 8.78 -54.96
N SER A 22 58.94 9.93 -54.43
CA SER A 22 59.35 11.24 -54.94
C SER A 22 59.73 12.13 -53.78
N LEU A 23 60.92 12.69 -53.91
CA LEU A 23 61.58 13.58 -52.97
C LEU A 23 60.69 14.78 -52.59
N ASN A 24 60.89 15.20 -51.34
CA ASN A 24 60.51 16.49 -50.73
C ASN A 24 59.09 16.59 -50.16
N GLY A 25 58.99 16.20 -48.90
CA GLY A 25 57.84 16.48 -48.04
C GLY A 25 57.84 15.75 -46.70
N CYS A 26 59.02 15.45 -46.15
CA CYS A 26 59.14 14.99 -44.77
C CYS A 26 58.80 16.19 -43.85
N LEU A 27 57.52 16.32 -43.51
CA LEU A 27 57.15 16.85 -42.21
C LEU A 27 56.74 15.64 -41.37
N ASN A 28 57.76 14.97 -40.84
CA ASN A 28 57.66 14.58 -39.44
C ASN A 28 57.36 15.88 -38.70
N LEU A 29 56.08 16.13 -38.45
CA LEU A 29 55.71 17.03 -37.39
C LEU A 29 56.09 16.25 -36.13
N GLU A 30 57.36 16.35 -35.73
CA GLU A 30 57.78 16.05 -34.38
C GLU A 30 56.91 16.94 -33.50
N LYS A 31 55.74 16.42 -33.12
CA LYS A 31 54.91 17.04 -32.10
C LYS A 31 55.83 17.23 -30.92
N THR A 32 56.03 18.48 -30.54
CA THR A 32 56.80 18.84 -29.36
C THR A 32 56.32 17.96 -28.21
N GLU A 33 57.20 17.56 -27.29
CA GLU A 33 56.82 16.72 -26.14
C GLU A 33 55.56 17.25 -25.44
N GLU A 34 55.42 18.57 -25.39
CA GLU A 34 54.25 19.29 -24.89
C GLU A 34 52.95 19.04 -25.69
N GLU A 35 53.00 18.94 -27.02
CA GLU A 35 51.84 18.66 -27.86
C GLU A 35 51.34 17.22 -27.66
N ARG A 36 52.26 16.25 -27.55
CA ARG A 36 51.87 14.87 -27.21
C ARG A 36 51.28 14.79 -25.80
N GLN A 37 51.80 15.56 -24.84
CA GLN A 37 51.24 15.62 -23.50
C GLN A 37 49.81 16.20 -23.51
N LYS A 38 49.58 17.29 -24.23
CA LYS A 38 48.23 17.87 -24.42
C LYS A 38 47.26 16.88 -25.05
N GLU A 39 47.69 16.12 -26.06
CA GLU A 39 46.85 15.09 -26.69
C GLU A 39 46.50 13.95 -25.74
N LEU A 40 47.46 13.50 -24.94
CA LEU A 40 47.22 12.48 -23.91
C LEU A 40 46.24 12.97 -22.84
N GLU A 41 46.34 14.23 -22.43
CA GLU A 41 45.40 14.84 -21.48
C GLU A 41 43.99 14.94 -22.06
N VAL A 42 43.85 15.42 -23.30
CA VAL A 42 42.56 15.46 -24.01
C VAL A 42 41.98 14.06 -24.16
N TYR A 43 42.79 13.06 -24.52
CA TYR A 43 42.33 11.67 -24.60
C TYR A 43 41.85 11.13 -23.25
N LYS A 44 42.58 11.42 -22.15
CA LYS A 44 42.18 11.01 -20.80
C LYS A 44 40.87 11.67 -20.38
N GLU A 45 40.70 12.95 -20.66
CA GLU A 45 39.47 13.70 -20.38
C GLU A 45 38.29 13.13 -21.16
N LEU A 46 38.44 12.91 -22.47
CA LEU A 46 37.41 12.31 -23.30
C LEU A 46 37.07 10.89 -22.86
N LYS A 47 38.06 10.10 -22.45
CA LYS A 47 37.85 8.75 -21.91
C LYS A 47 37.10 8.80 -20.58
N ARG A 48 37.44 9.73 -19.68
CA ARG A 48 36.71 9.93 -18.42
C ARG A 48 35.26 10.29 -18.70
N ARG A 49 35.02 11.27 -19.57
CA ARG A 49 33.68 11.70 -19.97
C ARG A 49 32.87 10.56 -20.61
N LYS A 50 33.49 9.73 -21.46
CA LYS A 50 32.85 8.53 -22.02
C LYS A 50 32.42 7.58 -20.91
N ASN A 51 33.32 7.24 -19.99
CA ASN A 51 33.03 6.33 -18.89
C ASN A 51 31.92 6.87 -17.98
N GLU A 52 31.94 8.17 -17.64
CA GLU A 52 30.88 8.82 -16.85
C GLU A 52 29.51 8.75 -17.54
N LEU A 53 29.47 8.91 -18.88
CA LEU A 53 28.23 8.80 -19.64
C LEU A 53 27.72 7.35 -19.69
N GLU A 54 28.62 6.37 -19.85
CA GLU A 54 28.29 4.95 -19.82
C GLU A 54 27.75 4.52 -18.45
N GLU A 55 28.36 4.99 -17.36
CA GLU A 55 27.89 4.73 -15.99
C GLU A 55 26.51 5.33 -15.74
N LYS A 56 26.28 6.59 -16.17
CA LYS A 56 24.96 7.23 -16.09
C LYS A 56 23.90 6.47 -16.90
N LEU A 57 24.27 5.97 -18.07
CA LEU A 57 23.38 5.17 -18.90
C LEU A 57 23.00 3.86 -18.21
N LEU A 58 23.98 3.14 -17.66
CA LEU A 58 23.76 1.90 -16.90
C LEU A 58 22.85 2.14 -15.69
N ALA A 59 23.12 3.20 -14.91
CA ALA A 59 22.28 3.56 -13.77
C ALA A 59 20.82 3.83 -14.20
N LYS A 60 20.61 4.51 -15.34
CA LYS A 60 19.27 4.77 -15.87
C LYS A 60 18.57 3.52 -16.39
N LEU A 61 19.31 2.58 -16.97
CA LEU A 61 18.76 1.29 -17.40
C LEU A 61 18.35 0.43 -16.20
N GLU A 62 19.11 0.42 -15.11
CA GLU A 62 18.75 -0.30 -13.89
C GLU A 62 17.52 0.33 -13.21
N GLU A 63 17.46 1.66 -13.13
CA GLU A 63 16.28 2.38 -12.63
C GLU A 63 15.02 2.01 -13.47
N LEU A 64 15.15 2.01 -14.80
CA LEU A 64 14.07 1.61 -15.70
C LEU A 64 13.64 0.15 -15.47
N ARG A 65 14.61 -0.75 -15.29
CA ARG A 65 14.35 -2.18 -15.03
C ARG A 65 13.53 -2.35 -13.75
N GLU A 66 13.92 -1.66 -12.68
CA GLU A 66 13.23 -1.70 -11.39
C GLU A 66 11.80 -1.17 -11.49
N VAL A 67 11.60 -0.05 -12.20
CA VAL A 67 10.26 0.52 -12.44
C VAL A 67 9.38 -0.45 -13.23
N CYS A 68 9.89 -1.02 -14.33
CA CYS A 68 9.15 -1.97 -15.16
C CYS A 68 8.70 -3.20 -14.34
N ILE A 69 9.56 -3.72 -13.45
CA ILE A 69 9.21 -4.85 -12.57
C ILE A 69 8.11 -4.43 -11.58
N LYS A 70 8.24 -3.28 -10.92
CA LYS A 70 7.23 -2.76 -9.99
C LYS A 70 5.88 -2.54 -10.67
N GLU A 71 5.87 -1.97 -11.87
CA GLU A 71 4.66 -1.80 -12.66
C GLU A 71 4.04 -3.13 -13.03
N ALA A 72 4.85 -4.10 -13.46
CA ALA A 72 4.38 -5.44 -13.79
C ALA A 72 3.80 -6.17 -12.57
N GLU A 73 4.32 -5.93 -11.36
CA GLU A 73 3.74 -6.48 -10.13
C GLU A 73 2.34 -5.90 -9.84
N ILE A 74 2.13 -4.61 -10.15
CA ILE A 74 0.86 -3.89 -9.92
C ILE A 74 -0.17 -4.25 -10.99
N THR A 75 0.19 -4.07 -12.26
CA THR A 75 -0.68 -4.23 -13.42
C THR A 75 -0.81 -5.69 -13.82
N GLY A 76 0.26 -6.45 -13.66
CA GLY A 76 0.35 -7.86 -14.04
C GLY A 76 0.72 -8.16 -15.46
N GLU A 77 1.06 -7.13 -16.22
CA GLU A 77 1.60 -7.20 -17.56
C GLU A 77 2.99 -6.57 -17.52
N LEU A 78 3.98 -7.21 -18.14
CA LEU A 78 5.35 -6.73 -18.16
C LEU A 78 5.51 -5.67 -19.27
N PRO A 79 5.98 -4.44 -18.96
CA PRO A 79 6.20 -3.41 -19.96
C PRO A 79 7.24 -3.83 -21.02
N LYS A 80 7.07 -3.38 -22.27
CA LYS A 80 7.98 -3.73 -23.39
C LYS A 80 9.36 -3.07 -23.24
N GLU A 81 9.44 -2.03 -22.42
CA GLU A 81 10.65 -1.28 -22.09
C GLU A 81 11.66 -2.15 -21.35
N ILE A 82 11.22 -3.21 -20.65
CA ILE A 82 12.10 -4.15 -19.97
C ILE A 82 13.11 -4.78 -20.93
N TYR A 83 12.73 -5.03 -22.19
CA TYR A 83 13.59 -5.65 -23.20
C TYR A 83 14.76 -4.74 -23.61
N LYS A 84 14.67 -3.43 -23.34
CA LYS A 84 15.79 -2.48 -23.53
C LYS A 84 16.81 -2.52 -22.39
N THR A 85 16.41 -3.08 -21.25
CA THR A 85 17.25 -3.22 -20.04
C THR A 85 17.81 -4.63 -19.86
N LEU A 86 17.31 -5.60 -20.64
CA LEU A 86 17.77 -6.99 -20.64
C LEU A 86 18.87 -7.15 -21.68
N MET A 87 19.93 -7.87 -21.33
CA MET A 87 20.95 -8.26 -22.30
C MET A 87 20.36 -9.30 -23.29
N PRO A 88 20.83 -9.35 -24.56
CA PRO A 88 20.37 -10.35 -25.52
C PRO A 88 20.59 -11.77 -24.98
N GLY A 89 19.51 -12.49 -24.67
CA GLY A 89 19.55 -13.88 -24.17
C GLY A 89 19.23 -14.10 -22.68
N GLU A 90 18.90 -13.04 -21.93
CA GLU A 90 18.48 -13.18 -20.53
C GLU A 90 17.02 -13.67 -20.41
N VAL A 91 16.76 -14.59 -19.47
CA VAL A 91 15.42 -15.17 -19.26
C VAL A 91 14.48 -14.10 -18.71
N GLU A 92 13.28 -13.99 -19.28
CA GLU A 92 12.27 -13.02 -18.85
C GLU A 92 12.01 -13.11 -17.33
N PRO A 93 12.02 -11.98 -16.60
CA PRO A 93 11.79 -11.98 -15.18
C PRO A 93 10.39 -12.54 -14.87
N LYS A 94 10.33 -13.54 -13.97
CA LYS A 94 9.07 -14.14 -13.52
C LYS A 94 8.32 -13.17 -12.63
N VAL A 95 7.49 -12.32 -13.23
CA VAL A 95 6.64 -11.37 -12.49
C VAL A 95 5.57 -12.13 -11.71
N LYS A 96 5.60 -12.02 -10.39
CA LYS A 96 4.52 -12.49 -9.53
C LYS A 96 3.50 -11.36 -9.41
N ARG A 97 2.44 -11.41 -10.23
CA ARG A 97 1.31 -10.49 -10.11
C ARG A 97 0.88 -10.36 -8.65
N ARG A 98 0.73 -9.13 -8.15
CA ARG A 98 0.05 -8.86 -6.89
C ARG A 98 -1.47 -8.95 -7.11
N VAL A 99 -1.96 -10.16 -7.40
CA VAL A 99 -3.41 -10.40 -7.58
C VAL A 99 -4.08 -10.39 -6.21
N GLY A 100 -5.03 -9.47 -5.99
CA GLY A 100 -6.00 -9.63 -4.90
C GLY A 100 -6.43 -8.38 -4.13
N THR A 101 -5.92 -7.18 -4.42
CA THR A 101 -6.27 -5.99 -3.61
C THR A 101 -6.59 -4.71 -4.39
N ALA A 102 -7.00 -4.80 -5.65
CA ALA A 102 -7.55 -3.63 -6.33
C ALA A 102 -8.92 -3.30 -5.73
N PHE A 103 -9.03 -2.17 -5.02
CA PHE A 103 -10.28 -1.60 -4.56
C PHE A 103 -10.35 -0.16 -5.09
N THR A 104 -11.36 0.12 -5.90
CA THR A 104 -11.63 1.45 -6.44
C THR A 104 -12.37 2.28 -5.41
N PHE A 105 -11.80 3.42 -5.02
CA PHE A 105 -12.47 4.39 -4.15
C PHE A 105 -13.20 5.42 -5.01
N SER A 106 -14.42 5.78 -4.60
CA SER A 106 -15.15 6.92 -5.19
C SER A 106 -14.38 8.21 -4.89
N GLU A 107 -14.23 9.08 -5.88
CA GLU A 107 -13.48 10.35 -5.78
C GLU A 107 -14.02 11.26 -4.66
N GLU A 108 -15.29 11.10 -4.31
CA GLU A 108 -15.98 11.80 -3.22
C GLU A 108 -15.34 11.57 -1.84
N VAL A 109 -14.69 10.44 -1.60
CA VAL A 109 -13.99 10.15 -0.33
C VAL A 109 -12.79 11.08 -0.12
N PHE A 110 -12.25 11.68 -1.19
CA PHE A 110 -11.09 12.59 -1.12
C PHE A 110 -11.48 14.06 -0.97
N LYS A 111 -12.76 14.41 -1.10
CA LYS A 111 -13.25 15.76 -0.84
C LYS A 111 -13.25 15.96 0.68
N LYS A 112 -12.53 16.96 1.19
CA LYS A 112 -12.56 17.32 2.62
C LYS A 112 -13.80 18.18 2.88
N PRO A 113 -14.84 17.68 3.56
CA PRO A 113 -15.96 18.53 3.92
C PRO A 113 -15.55 19.52 5.02
N ASN A 114 -16.18 20.69 5.04
CA ASN A 114 -15.90 21.75 6.03
C ASN A 114 -16.52 21.43 7.41
N ASP A 115 -17.55 20.59 7.44
CA ASP A 115 -18.27 20.24 8.66
C ASP A 115 -17.66 19.01 9.35
N LYS A 116 -17.43 19.13 10.66
CA LYS A 116 -16.84 18.06 11.49
C LYS A 116 -17.65 16.75 11.46
N VAL A 117 -18.98 16.85 11.38
CA VAL A 117 -19.88 15.69 11.26
C VAL A 117 -19.68 15.00 9.91
N ALA A 118 -19.71 15.77 8.82
CA ALA A 118 -19.51 15.24 7.48
C ALA A 118 -18.11 14.62 7.31
N MET A 119 -17.06 15.19 7.93
CA MET A 119 -15.72 14.59 7.94
C MET A 119 -15.70 13.21 8.62
N LEU A 120 -16.36 13.09 9.77
CA LEU A 120 -16.44 11.80 10.46
C LEU A 120 -17.28 10.79 9.69
N GLU A 121 -18.29 11.22 8.94
CA GLU A 121 -19.09 10.35 8.07
C GLU A 121 -18.27 9.79 6.91
N THR A 122 -17.46 10.62 6.24
CA THR A 122 -16.55 10.16 5.17
C THR A 122 -15.49 9.23 5.72
N ASP A 123 -14.92 9.52 6.90
CA ASP A 123 -13.96 8.65 7.59
C ASP A 123 -14.56 7.29 7.96
N VAL A 124 -15.80 7.26 8.45
CA VAL A 124 -16.53 6.01 8.74
C VAL A 124 -16.73 5.20 7.45
N GLU A 125 -17.14 5.83 6.36
CA GLU A 125 -17.32 5.14 5.07
C GLU A 125 -16.00 4.57 4.52
N LEU A 126 -14.93 5.35 4.58
CA LEU A 126 -13.59 4.89 4.21
C LEU A 126 -13.17 3.68 5.06
N HIS A 127 -13.37 3.76 6.37
CA HIS A 127 -13.01 2.67 7.26
C HIS A 127 -13.87 1.41 7.08
N ARG A 128 -15.14 1.53 6.67
CA ARG A 128 -15.96 0.39 6.24
C ARG A 128 -15.34 -0.34 5.05
N LYS A 129 -14.85 0.41 4.06
CA LYS A 129 -14.15 -0.15 2.88
C LYS A 129 -12.85 -0.84 3.28
N ILE A 130 -12.08 -0.25 4.20
CA ILE A 130 -10.85 -0.86 4.75
C ILE A 130 -11.16 -2.19 5.48
N VAL A 131 -12.19 -2.22 6.32
CA VAL A 131 -12.61 -3.44 7.04
C VAL A 131 -13.05 -4.51 6.04
N ALA A 132 -13.89 -4.18 5.06
CA ALA A 132 -14.32 -5.12 4.03
C ALA A 132 -13.13 -5.70 3.24
N ALA A 133 -12.12 -4.88 2.92
CA ALA A 133 -10.89 -5.35 2.28
C ALA A 133 -10.07 -6.26 3.21
N ALA A 134 -9.91 -5.88 4.48
CA ALA A 134 -9.21 -6.68 5.48
C ALA A 134 -9.88 -8.05 5.71
N GLU A 135 -11.22 -8.11 5.68
CA GLU A 135 -11.96 -9.36 5.76
C GLU A 135 -11.69 -10.29 4.57
N ARG A 136 -11.72 -9.75 3.34
CA ARG A 136 -11.39 -10.51 2.13
C ARG A 136 -9.98 -11.08 2.22
N LEU A 137 -9.02 -10.30 2.73
CA LEU A 137 -7.64 -10.74 2.91
C LEU A 137 -7.50 -11.80 4.01
N ALA A 138 -8.20 -11.65 5.14
CA ALA A 138 -8.16 -12.62 6.24
C ALA A 138 -8.74 -13.99 5.83
N LYS A 139 -9.75 -13.99 4.94
CA LYS A 139 -10.40 -15.21 4.41
C LYS A 139 -9.62 -15.89 3.28
N ASP A 140 -8.61 -15.23 2.72
CA ASP A 140 -7.79 -15.75 1.62
C ASP A 140 -6.84 -16.87 2.08
N LYS A 141 -7.16 -18.11 1.65
CA LYS A 141 -6.45 -19.35 2.02
C LYS A 141 -5.19 -19.60 1.19
N THR A 142 -4.99 -18.85 0.09
CA THR A 142 -3.85 -19.05 -0.83
C THR A 142 -2.50 -18.61 -0.23
N THR A 143 -2.55 -17.81 0.84
CA THR A 143 -1.36 -17.25 1.49
C THR A 143 -0.83 -18.08 2.64
N ASN A 144 0.43 -17.90 3.02
CA ASN A 144 1.08 -18.68 4.07
C ASN A 144 0.45 -18.47 5.47
N LYS A 145 0.68 -19.40 6.40
CA LYS A 145 0.08 -19.39 7.76
C LYS A 145 0.41 -18.12 8.55
N SER A 146 1.62 -17.58 8.40
CA SER A 146 2.06 -16.36 9.10
C SER A 146 1.32 -15.12 8.60
N VAL A 147 1.20 -14.97 7.27
CA VAL A 147 0.46 -13.88 6.62
C VAL A 147 -1.02 -13.94 6.99
N ARG A 148 -1.64 -15.13 7.02
CA ARG A 148 -3.04 -15.26 7.46
C ARG A 148 -3.23 -14.80 8.91
N LYS A 149 -2.32 -15.18 9.82
CA LYS A 149 -2.35 -14.69 11.21
C LYS A 149 -2.19 -13.18 11.29
N LYS A 150 -1.30 -12.59 10.49
CA LYS A 150 -1.14 -11.13 10.41
C LYS A 150 -2.43 -10.45 9.92
N ARG A 151 -2.99 -10.92 8.80
CA ARG A 151 -4.24 -10.39 8.22
C ARG A 151 -5.42 -10.49 9.18
N GLN A 152 -5.50 -11.53 10.01
CA GLN A 152 -6.51 -11.63 11.06
C GLN A 152 -6.34 -10.53 12.13
N LYS A 153 -5.10 -10.22 12.53
CA LYS A 153 -4.83 -9.09 13.44
C LYS A 153 -5.18 -7.76 12.80
N ASP A 154 -4.83 -7.58 11.53
CA ASP A 154 -5.13 -6.37 10.76
C ASP A 154 -6.65 -6.14 10.67
N LEU A 155 -7.42 -7.20 10.43
CA LEU A 155 -8.89 -7.15 10.46
C LEU A 155 -9.44 -6.69 11.82
N ILE A 156 -8.91 -7.25 12.92
CA ILE A 156 -9.34 -6.86 14.27
C ILE A 156 -9.02 -5.39 14.53
N ALA A 157 -7.82 -4.94 14.19
CA ALA A 157 -7.40 -3.55 14.36
C ALA A 157 -8.26 -2.59 13.51
N ALA A 158 -8.53 -2.93 12.25
CA ALA A 158 -9.38 -2.13 11.37
C ALA A 158 -10.82 -2.04 11.91
N THR A 159 -11.37 -3.15 12.40
CA THR A 159 -12.72 -3.20 12.99
C THR A 159 -12.81 -2.36 14.25
N GLN A 160 -11.79 -2.43 15.12
CA GLN A 160 -11.74 -1.61 16.33
C GLN A 160 -11.69 -0.11 15.99
N LYS A 161 -10.90 0.27 14.98
CA LYS A 161 -10.83 1.66 14.52
C LYS A 161 -12.18 2.15 13.97
N LEU A 162 -12.86 1.33 13.16
CA LEU A 162 -14.20 1.66 12.64
C LEU A 162 -15.21 1.90 13.79
N ARG A 163 -15.23 1.02 14.80
CA ARG A 163 -16.10 1.20 15.98
C ARG A 163 -15.82 2.49 16.73
N GLY A 164 -14.54 2.86 16.87
CA GLY A 164 -14.15 4.12 17.50
C GLY A 164 -14.68 5.34 16.75
N LEU A 165 -14.62 5.32 15.42
CA LEU A 165 -15.17 6.38 14.56
C LEU A 165 -16.69 6.46 14.64
N GLU A 166 -17.39 5.32 14.58
CA GLU A 166 -18.86 5.27 14.69
C GLU A 166 -19.35 5.77 16.06
N LEU A 167 -18.62 5.47 17.13
CA LEU A 167 -18.90 6.00 18.46
C LEU A 167 -18.68 7.52 18.52
N GLY A 168 -17.57 8.01 17.94
CA GLY A 168 -17.27 9.44 17.85
C GLY A 168 -18.36 10.21 17.09
N LEU A 169 -18.79 9.68 15.95
CA LEU A 169 -19.87 10.25 15.14
C LEU A 169 -21.20 10.28 15.92
N SER A 170 -21.54 9.19 16.61
CA SER A 170 -22.75 9.11 17.43
C SER A 170 -22.73 10.13 18.57
N LYS A 171 -21.59 10.26 19.27
CA LYS A 171 -21.41 11.25 20.33
C LYS A 171 -21.58 12.68 19.81
N LEU A 172 -21.00 12.98 18.65
CA LEU A 172 -21.08 14.31 18.05
C LEU A 172 -22.53 14.67 17.66
N ARG A 173 -23.25 13.73 17.04
CA ARG A 173 -24.68 13.90 16.70
C ARG A 173 -25.54 14.14 17.94
N LEU A 174 -25.31 13.40 19.02
CA LEU A 174 -26.02 13.59 20.30
C LEU A 174 -25.69 14.95 20.95
N SER A 175 -24.44 15.39 20.90
CA SER A 175 -24.06 16.71 21.45
C SER A 175 -24.62 17.89 20.65
N ALA A 176 -24.82 17.72 19.33
CA ALA A 176 -25.43 18.74 18.48
C ALA A 176 -26.96 18.83 18.66
N SER A 177 -27.60 17.83 19.28
CA SER A 177 -29.06 17.72 19.44
C SER A 177 -29.58 18.10 20.83
N LYS A 178 -28.73 18.52 21.77
CA LYS A 178 -29.19 19.01 23.08
C LYS A 178 -29.73 20.44 22.92
N PRO A 179 -31.00 20.73 23.25
CA PRO A 179 -31.44 22.10 23.43
C PRO A 179 -30.74 22.67 24.68
N ASP A 180 -30.22 23.89 24.56
CA ASP A 180 -29.71 24.66 25.69
C ASP A 180 -30.85 24.87 26.71
N ILE A 181 -30.85 24.13 27.81
CA ILE A 181 -31.67 24.46 28.98
C ILE A 181 -30.85 25.46 29.80
N SER A 182 -30.76 26.68 29.29
CA SER A 182 -30.25 27.83 30.04
C SER A 182 -30.84 29.15 29.53
N SER A 183 -32.15 29.22 29.36
CA SER A 183 -32.89 30.49 29.42
C SER A 183 -34.38 30.21 29.48
N SER A 184 -34.97 30.58 30.62
CA SER A 184 -36.36 31.02 30.84
C SER A 184 -36.95 30.36 32.07
N VAL A 185 -36.69 30.99 33.21
CA VAL A 185 -37.71 31.14 34.24
C VAL A 185 -38.91 31.85 33.61
N ASP A 186 -40.07 31.22 33.59
CA ASP A 186 -41.30 31.92 33.96
C ASP A 186 -42.41 30.92 34.33
N GLY A 187 -43.08 31.21 35.43
CA GLY A 187 -44.08 30.34 36.02
C GLY A 187 -45.36 30.29 35.20
N SER A 188 -45.87 29.08 34.97
CA SER A 188 -47.29 28.84 34.77
C SER A 188 -47.63 27.38 35.08
N ASN A 189 -48.63 27.26 35.93
CA ASN A 189 -49.20 26.05 36.50
C ASN A 189 -49.62 25.03 35.42
N GLY A 190 -49.00 23.85 35.41
CA GLY A 190 -49.33 22.75 34.49
C GLY A 190 -48.86 21.43 35.07
N GLY A 191 -49.72 20.77 35.84
CA GLY A 191 -49.40 19.52 36.54
C GLY A 191 -49.00 18.40 35.58
N CYS A 192 -47.81 17.83 35.78
CA CYS A 192 -47.45 16.54 35.21
C CYS A 192 -48.25 15.45 35.94
N GLN A 193 -49.32 14.96 35.31
CA GLN A 193 -49.94 13.71 35.71
C GLN A 193 -48.94 12.58 35.46
N TYR A 194 -48.38 12.04 36.54
CA TYR A 194 -47.73 10.73 36.48
C TYR A 194 -48.85 9.70 36.28
N GLU A 195 -49.00 9.18 35.07
CA GLU A 195 -49.69 7.91 34.91
C GLU A 195 -48.92 6.85 35.70
N ASN A 196 -49.63 6.19 36.60
CA ASN A 196 -49.13 5.11 37.44
C ASN A 196 -48.89 3.89 36.55
N ILE A 197 -47.83 3.91 35.76
CA ILE A 197 -47.32 2.72 35.08
C ILE A 197 -46.72 1.87 36.18
N GLY A 198 -47.52 0.92 36.68
CA GLY A 198 -47.16 0.03 37.76
C GLY A 198 -45.75 -0.53 37.58
N TYR A 199 -45.01 -0.59 38.69
CA TYR A 199 -43.67 -1.14 38.81
C TYR A 199 -43.59 -2.50 38.10
N LYS A 200 -43.23 -2.51 36.81
CA LYS A 200 -42.80 -3.73 36.13
C LYS A 200 -41.37 -3.96 36.60
N SER A 201 -41.21 -4.96 37.46
CA SER A 201 -39.92 -5.42 38.01
C SER A 201 -38.88 -5.52 36.88
N CYS A 202 -38.07 -4.48 36.72
CA CYS A 202 -37.01 -4.42 35.72
C CYS A 202 -35.70 -4.86 36.38
N ALA A 203 -35.40 -6.15 36.24
CA ALA A 203 -34.15 -6.79 36.61
C ALA A 203 -33.77 -6.72 38.11
N SER A 204 -33.28 -7.82 38.68
CA SER A 204 -32.66 -7.77 40.00
C SER A 204 -31.53 -6.75 39.97
N TYR A 205 -31.68 -5.66 40.73
CA TYR A 205 -30.62 -4.71 41.01
C TYR A 205 -29.46 -5.45 41.67
N LYS A 206 -28.51 -5.94 40.86
CA LYS A 206 -27.27 -6.55 41.30
C LYS A 206 -26.26 -5.43 41.51
N SER A 207 -26.24 -4.88 42.72
CA SER A 207 -25.16 -4.00 43.16
C SER A 207 -23.84 -4.77 43.18
N THR A 208 -22.89 -4.39 42.33
CA THR A 208 -21.53 -4.93 42.30
C THR A 208 -20.82 -4.70 43.63
N TYR A 209 -21.05 -3.55 44.27
CA TYR A 209 -20.50 -3.22 45.59
C TYR A 209 -20.95 -4.22 46.68
N ARG A 210 -22.20 -4.68 46.62
CA ARG A 210 -22.70 -5.65 47.60
C ARG A 210 -22.12 -7.05 47.36
N GLN A 211 -21.89 -7.43 46.09
CA GLN A 211 -21.30 -8.74 45.76
C GLN A 211 -19.84 -8.86 46.19
N THR A 212 -19.06 -7.78 46.13
CA THR A 212 -17.65 -7.82 46.52
C THR A 212 -17.44 -7.76 48.03
N ASN A 213 -18.35 -7.14 48.78
CA ASN A 213 -18.15 -6.86 50.21
C ASN A 213 -19.02 -7.71 51.15
N PHE A 214 -20.12 -8.30 50.66
CA PHE A 214 -21.01 -9.14 51.46
C PHE A 214 -21.47 -10.38 50.67
N PRO A 215 -20.58 -11.33 50.36
CA PRO A 215 -20.96 -12.56 49.69
C PRO A 215 -21.89 -13.37 50.60
N THR A 216 -23.17 -13.49 50.22
CA THR A 216 -24.14 -14.34 50.93
C THR A 216 -23.85 -15.81 50.64
N LEU A 217 -23.74 -16.62 51.69
CA LEU A 217 -23.57 -18.08 51.58
C LEU A 217 -24.77 -18.70 50.87
N ASN A 218 -24.57 -19.19 49.65
CA ASN A 218 -25.53 -20.03 48.95
C ASN A 218 -25.53 -21.42 49.63
N VAL A 219 -26.48 -21.67 50.52
CA VAL A 219 -26.79 -23.03 50.98
C VAL A 219 -27.56 -23.69 49.83
N SER A 220 -26.83 -24.43 48.99
CA SER A 220 -27.42 -25.32 48.00
C SER A 220 -28.00 -26.53 48.74
N LEU A 221 -29.32 -26.70 48.63
CA LEU A 221 -30.06 -27.87 49.07
C LEU A 221 -29.53 -29.10 48.32
N SER A 222 -28.85 -30.00 49.05
CA SER A 222 -28.60 -31.37 48.63
C SER A 222 -29.91 -32.15 48.73
N ASN A 223 -30.65 -32.24 47.62
CA ASN A 223 -31.70 -33.24 47.48
C ASN A 223 -31.05 -34.61 47.27
N SER A 224 -31.05 -35.43 48.32
CA SER A 224 -30.79 -36.86 48.24
C SER A 224 -31.61 -37.56 49.32
N PHE A 225 -32.83 -37.97 48.96
CA PHE A 225 -33.52 -39.03 49.69
C PHE A 225 -34.23 -39.92 48.67
N ALA A 226 -33.58 -41.06 48.39
CA ALA A 226 -34.15 -42.15 47.62
C ALA A 226 -35.16 -42.90 48.49
N ILE A 227 -36.34 -43.15 47.93
CA ILE A 227 -37.41 -43.92 48.55
C ILE A 227 -37.12 -45.41 48.28
N SER A 228 -36.79 -46.16 49.33
CA SER A 228 -36.77 -47.62 49.31
C SER A 228 -38.16 -48.14 49.66
N LYS A 229 -38.80 -48.86 48.72
CA LYS A 229 -40.00 -49.67 48.97
C LYS A 229 -39.59 -51.00 49.60
N THR A 230 -40.21 -51.35 50.72
CA THR A 230 -40.59 -52.72 51.12
C THR A 230 -41.83 -52.62 51.98
#